data_AF-A0A504J1J3-F1
#
_entry.id   AF-A0A504J1J3-F1
#
_cell.length_a   1.000
_cell.length_b   1.000
_cell.length_c   1.000
_cell.angle_alpha   90.00
_cell.angle_beta   90.00
_cell.angle_gamma   90.00
#
_symmetry.space_group_name_H-M   'P 1'
#
loop_
_entity.id
_entity.type
_entity.pdbx_description
1 polymer ?
#
loop_
_entity_poly.entity_id
_entity_poly.type
_entity_poly.pdbx_seq_one_letter_code
_entity_poly.pdbx_strand_id
1 'polypeptide(L)'
;MKEIISFLKSHLIQCPTKATLDINCLGCGLQRSFVLLLEGKIVESFVMYPALLPIVLMWLYLIVHLILKFKNGSKILMYLYICNSILITINYIIKL
;
A
#
# COMPACT_ATOMS: atom_id res chain seq x y z
N MET A 1 -3.36 14.43 14.46
CA MET A 1 -3.70 13.42 13.43
C MET A 1 -4.49 14.03 12.26
N LYS A 2 -5.60 14.76 12.51
CA LYS A 2 -6.41 15.41 11.45
C LYS A 2 -5.63 16.38 10.55
N GLU A 3 -4.73 17.19 11.11
CA GLU A 3 -3.92 18.13 10.31
C GLU A 3 -2.93 17.42 9.37
N ILE A 4 -2.30 16.34 9.83
CA ILE A 4 -1.39 15.53 9.02
C ILE A 4 -2.14 14.88 7.85
N ILE A 5 -3.35 14.34 8.12
CA ILE A 5 -4.21 13.77 7.07
C ILE A 5 -4.61 14.84 6.05
N SER A 6 -4.96 16.04 6.50
CA SER A 6 -5.31 17.16 5.62
C SER A 6 -4.12 17.59 4.74
N PHE A 7 -2.93 17.66 5.32
CA PHE A 7 -1.69 17.96 4.60
C PHE A 7 -1.36 16.89 3.55
N LEU A 8 -1.46 15.62 3.94
CA LEU A 8 -1.27 14.50 3.00
C LEU A 8 -2.29 14.57 1.86
N LYS A 9 -3.54 14.90 2.14
CA LYS A 9 -4.58 15.05 1.11
C LYS A 9 -4.29 16.16 0.12
N SER A 10 -3.84 17.32 0.59
CA SER A 10 -3.55 18.48 -0.27
C SER A 10 -2.27 18.30 -1.11
N HIS A 11 -1.38 17.40 -0.70
CA HIS A 11 -0.12 17.09 -1.39
C HIS A 11 -0.11 15.70 -2.05
N LEU A 12 -1.27 15.04 -2.15
CA LEU A 12 -1.38 13.81 -2.95
C LEU A 12 -1.06 14.12 -4.40
N ILE A 13 -0.23 13.26 -5.00
CA ILE A 13 0.10 13.36 -6.42
C ILE A 13 -1.20 13.28 -7.21
N GLN A 14 -1.51 14.33 -7.98
CA GLN A 14 -2.62 14.30 -8.91
C GLN A 14 -2.35 13.17 -9.91
N CYS A 15 -3.27 12.22 -10.02
CA CYS A 15 -3.11 11.03 -10.85
C CYS A 15 -3.50 11.38 -12.30
N PRO A 16 -2.54 11.60 -13.23
CA PRO A 16 -2.88 11.97 -14.60
C PRO A 16 -3.68 10.86 -15.30
N THR A 17 -3.42 9.59 -14.98
CA THR A 17 -4.17 8.45 -15.54
C THR A 17 -5.62 8.38 -15.08
N LYS A 18 -5.95 8.85 -13.87
CA LYS A 18 -7.37 8.96 -13.47
C LYS A 18 -8.07 10.07 -14.26
N ALA A 19 -7.37 11.18 -14.53
CA ALA A 19 -7.94 12.28 -15.29
C ALA A 19 -8.14 11.92 -16.77
N THR A 20 -7.28 11.09 -17.36
CA THR A 20 -7.33 10.76 -18.80
C THR A 20 -7.94 9.41 -19.13
N LEU A 21 -7.86 8.42 -18.24
CA LEU A 21 -8.26 7.03 -18.48
C LEU A 21 -9.24 6.49 -17.43
N ASP A 22 -9.63 7.29 -16.41
CA ASP A 22 -10.41 6.90 -15.21
C ASP A 22 -9.85 5.70 -14.41
N ILE A 23 -8.66 5.21 -14.79
CA ILE A 23 -7.97 4.09 -14.15
C ILE A 23 -7.01 4.64 -13.07
N ASN A 24 -7.12 4.08 -11.87
CA ASN A 24 -6.18 4.38 -10.80
C ASN A 24 -4.86 3.63 -11.04
N CYS A 25 -3.75 4.35 -11.19
CA CYS A 25 -2.45 3.72 -11.27
C CYS A 25 -2.04 3.09 -9.92
N LEU A 26 -1.12 2.12 -9.98
CA LEU A 26 -0.58 1.36 -8.86
C LEU A 26 -0.15 2.26 -7.68
N GLY A 27 0.55 3.36 -7.99
CA GLY A 27 1.06 4.29 -6.99
C GLY A 27 -0.03 5.13 -6.32
N CYS A 28 -0.94 5.73 -7.09
CA CYS A 28 -2.00 6.58 -6.54
C CYS A 28 -3.04 5.76 -5.75
N GLY A 29 -3.28 4.51 -6.12
CA GLY A 29 -4.12 3.56 -5.36
C GLY A 29 -3.53 3.26 -3.97
N LEU A 30 -2.21 3.03 -3.91
CA LEU A 30 -1.48 2.83 -2.65
C LEU A 30 -1.56 4.08 -1.74
N GLN A 31 -1.32 5.27 -2.28
CA GLN A 31 -1.34 6.51 -1.50
C GLN A 31 -2.72 6.80 -0.90
N ARG A 32 -3.79 6.65 -1.68
CA ARG A 32 -5.16 6.90 -1.21
C ARG A 32 -5.66 5.85 -0.22
N SER A 33 -5.36 4.57 -0.46
CA SER A 33 -5.68 3.52 0.50
C SER A 33 -4.94 3.75 1.83
N PHE A 34 -3.68 4.20 1.79
CA PHE A 34 -2.94 4.58 2.98
C PHE A 34 -3.60 5.74 3.75
N VAL A 35 -4.09 6.78 3.06
CA VAL A 35 -4.85 7.86 3.70
C VAL A 35 -6.14 7.34 4.34
N LEU A 36 -6.88 6.46 3.67
CA LEU A 36 -8.09 5.82 4.24
C LEU A 36 -7.76 5.00 5.49
N LEU A 37 -6.62 4.30 5.49
CA LEU A 37 -6.14 3.56 6.66
C LEU A 37 -5.86 4.50 7.84
N LEU A 38 -5.21 5.66 7.59
CA LEU A 38 -4.95 6.69 8.60
C LEU A 38 -6.23 7.37 9.11
N GLU A 39 -7.29 7.40 8.32
CA GLU A 39 -8.62 7.88 8.73
C GLU A 39 -9.40 6.86 9.57
N GLY A 40 -8.85 5.67 9.80
CA GLY A 40 -9.53 4.56 10.50
C GLY A 40 -10.50 3.78 9.61
N LYS A 41 -10.52 4.06 8.30
CA LYS A 41 -11.41 3.41 7.33
C LYS A 41 -10.76 2.16 6.73
N ILE A 42 -10.56 1.15 7.57
CA ILE A 42 -9.80 -0.07 7.24
C ILE A 42 -10.45 -0.83 6.07
N VAL A 43 -11.78 -0.96 6.06
CA VAL A 43 -12.51 -1.68 5.01
C VAL A 43 -12.40 -0.97 3.66
N GLU A 44 -12.63 0.34 3.63
CA GLU A 44 -12.50 1.14 2.41
C GLU A 44 -11.06 1.12 1.88
N SER A 45 -10.07 1.20 2.77
CA SER A 45 -8.66 1.06 2.43
C SER A 45 -8.35 -0.31 1.79
N PHE A 46 -8.88 -1.39 2.36
CA PHE A 46 -8.64 -2.75 1.86
C PHE A 46 -9.31 -2.99 0.51
N VAL A 47 -10.56 -2.56 0.34
CA VAL A 47 -11.27 -2.64 -0.95
C VAL A 47 -10.55 -1.78 -2.01
N MET A 48 -10.01 -0.63 -1.62
CA MET A 48 -9.26 0.22 -2.52
C MET A 48 -7.93 -0.41 -2.96
N TYR A 49 -7.17 -0.99 -2.05
CA TYR A 49 -5.89 -1.63 -2.36
C TYR A 49 -5.60 -2.76 -1.36
N PRO A 50 -5.99 -4.01 -1.66
CA PRO A 50 -5.91 -5.13 -0.72
C PRO A 50 -4.45 -5.47 -0.38
N ALA A 51 -3.51 -5.17 -1.29
CA ALA A 51 -2.08 -5.32 -1.06
C ALA A 51 -1.51 -4.31 -0.04
N LEU A 52 -2.24 -3.29 0.40
CA LEU A 52 -1.71 -2.30 1.35
C LEU A 52 -1.35 -2.95 2.70
N LEU A 53 -2.25 -3.76 3.27
CA LEU A 53 -2.00 -4.37 4.59
C LEU A 53 -0.81 -5.33 4.55
N PRO A 54 -0.68 -6.23 3.56
CA PRO A 54 0.51 -7.07 3.43
C PRO A 54 1.80 -6.28 3.14
N ILE A 55 1.74 -5.13 2.45
CA ILE A 55 2.88 -4.22 2.29
C ILE A 55 3.29 -3.65 3.64
N VAL A 56 2.34 -3.10 4.41
CA VAL A 56 2.62 -2.52 5.74
C VAL A 56 3.21 -3.57 6.66
N LEU A 57 2.67 -4.79 6.66
CA LEU A 57 3.21 -5.92 7.42
C LEU A 57 4.66 -6.26 7.00
N MET A 58 4.94 -6.28 5.69
CA MET A 58 6.28 -6.53 5.17
C MET A 58 7.28 -5.46 5.63
N TRP A 59 6.88 -4.19 5.61
CA TRP A 59 7.73 -3.09 6.10
C TRP A 59 7.99 -3.17 7.60
N LEU A 60 6.96 -3.48 8.40
CA LEU A 60 7.14 -3.70 9.84
C LEU A 60 8.08 -4.88 10.10
N TYR A 61 7.89 -5.98 9.39
CA TYR A 61 8.76 -7.15 9.49
C TYR A 61 10.20 -6.84 9.10
N LEU A 62 10.42 -6.05 8.04
CA LEU A 62 11.74 -5.59 7.64
C LEU A 62 12.43 -4.79 8.75
N ILE A 63 11.74 -3.82 9.36
CA ILE A 63 12.31 -3.01 10.45
C ILE A 63 12.71 -3.90 11.63
N VAL A 64 11.83 -4.81 12.05
CA VAL A 64 12.12 -5.74 13.15
C VAL A 64 13.26 -6.68 12.79
N HIS A 65 13.31 -7.19 11.56
CA HIS A 65 14.38 -8.06 11.08
C HIS A 65 15.74 -7.34 11.04
N LEU A 66 15.79 -6.06 10.69
CA LEU A 66 17.02 -5.26 10.71
C LEU A 66 17.58 -5.09 12.13
N ILE A 67 16.70 -4.97 13.14
CA ILE A 67 17.08 -4.82 14.54
C ILE A 67 17.48 -6.17 15.16
N LEU A 68 16.66 -7.20 14.98
CA LEU A 68 16.81 -8.50 15.63
C LEU A 68 17.63 -9.52 14.82
N LYS A 69 17.96 -9.22 13.55
CA LYS A 69 18.76 -10.05 12.63
C LYS A 69 18.35 -11.53 12.61
N PHE A 70 17.05 -11.79 12.48
CA PHE A 70 16.53 -13.17 12.42
C PHE A 70 17.25 -14.05 11.40
N LYS A 71 17.66 -15.26 11.80
CA LYS A 71 18.43 -16.19 10.98
C LYS A 71 17.80 -16.52 9.62
N ASN A 72 16.47 -16.55 9.54
CA ASN A 72 15.71 -16.82 8.30
C ASN A 72 14.87 -15.62 7.83
N GLY A 73 15.09 -14.42 8.37
CA GLY A 73 14.20 -13.29 8.11
C GLY A 73 14.18 -12.86 6.64
N SER A 74 15.31 -12.97 5.94
CA SER A 74 15.38 -12.65 4.51
C SER A 74 14.49 -13.58 3.66
N LYS A 75 14.35 -14.86 4.03
CA LYS A 75 13.45 -15.80 3.31
C LYS A 75 11.98 -15.42 3.51
N ILE A 76 11.59 -15.08 4.74
CA ILE A 76 10.22 -14.63 5.05
C ILE A 76 9.91 -13.34 4.29
N LEU A 77 10.85 -12.40 4.26
CA LEU A 77 10.70 -11.15 3.53
C LEU A 77 10.55 -11.37 2.01
N MET A 78 11.29 -12.34 1.44
CA MET A 78 11.14 -12.75 0.05
C MET A 78 9.74 -13.31 -0.24
N TYR A 79 9.21 -14.19 0.60
CA TYR A 79 7.84 -14.69 0.43
C TYR A 79 6.80 -13.57 0.51
N LEU A 80 6.93 -12.67 1.49
CA LEU A 80 6.06 -11.50 1.61
C LEU A 80 6.13 -10.61 0.37
N TYR A 81 7.32 -10.40 -0.18
CA TYR A 81 7.51 -9.60 -1.39
C TYR A 81 6.81 -10.23 -2.62
N ILE A 82 6.94 -11.55 -2.79
CA ILE A 82 6.27 -12.29 -3.88
C ILE A 82 4.75 -12.21 -3.73
N CYS A 83 4.23 -12.49 -2.53
CA CYS A 83 2.80 -12.38 -2.24
C CYS A 83 2.27 -10.96 -2.53
N ASN A 84 2.98 -9.92 -2.10
CA ASN A 84 2.64 -8.53 -2.39
C ASN A 84 2.61 -8.27 -3.90
N SER A 85 3.65 -8.66 -4.63
CA SER A 85 3.72 -8.44 -6.08
C SER A 85 2.57 -9.09 -6.85
N ILE A 86 2.16 -10.29 -6.44
CA ILE A 86 0.99 -10.99 -7.01
C ILE A 86 -0.30 -10.22 -6.71
N LEU A 87 -0.53 -9.83 -5.46
CA LEU A 87 -1.73 -9.09 -5.07
C LEU A 87 -1.86 -7.74 -5.78
N ILE A 88 -0.73 -7.04 -5.94
CA ILE A 88 -0.65 -5.77 -6.66
C ILE A 88 -1.04 -5.98 -8.14
N THR A 89 -0.43 -6.97 -8.78
CA THR A 89 -0.68 -7.28 -10.20
C THR A 89 -2.14 -7.69 -10.44
N ILE A 90 -2.69 -8.58 -9.61
CA ILE A 90 -4.09 -9.01 -9.69
C ILE A 90 -5.03 -7.80 -9.50
N ASN A 91 -4.77 -6.95 -8.50
CA ASN A 91 -5.60 -5.78 -8.26
C ASN A 91 -5.59 -4.80 -9.44
N TYR A 92 -4.43 -4.63 -10.07
CA TYR A 92 -4.29 -3.78 -11.25
C TYR A 92 -5.03 -4.36 -12.45
N ILE A 93 -4.90 -5.67 -12.72
CA ILE A 93 -5.61 -6.34 -13.83
C ILE A 93 -7.13 -6.26 -13.65
N ILE A 94 -7.66 -6.41 -12.43
CA ILE A 94 -9.09 -6.31 -12.16
C ILE A 94 -9.62 -4.87 -12.34
N LYS A 95 -8.76 -3.86 -12.17
CA LYS A 95 -9.13 -2.43 -12.23
C LYS A 95 -8.77 -1.76 -13.57
N LEU A 96 -8.16 -2.49 -14.49
CA LEU A 96 -7.91 -2.09 -15.87
C LEU A 96 -9.19 -2.24 -16.68
#